data_AF-A0A939KCX3-F1
#
_entry.id   AF-A0A939KCX3-F1
#
_cell.length_a   1.000
_cell.length_b   1.000
_cell.length_c   1.000
_cell.angle_alpha   90.00
_cell.angle_beta   90.00
_cell.angle_gamma   90.00
#
_symmetry.space_group_name_H-M   'P 1'
#
loop_
_entity.id
_entity.type
_entity.pdbx_description
1 polymer ?
#
loop_
_entity_poly.entity_id
_entity_poly.type
_entity_poly.pdbx_seq_one_letter_code
_entity_poly.pdbx_strand_id
1 'polypeptide(L)' 'MTTIIAYADATALNTDDYIVLCLATCLYKEDGEVDQIEVIEPIPSAALEAICKQIPTS' A
#
# COMPACT_ATOMS: atom_id res chain seq x y z
N MET A 1 22.59 3.15 -4.78
CA MET A 1 22.28 4.60 -4.84
C MET A 1 20.84 4.71 -5.30
N THR A 2 19.92 5.08 -4.41
CA THR A 2 18.49 5.13 -4.74
C THR A 2 18.19 6.47 -5.38
N THR A 3 17.80 6.47 -6.66
CA THR A 3 17.40 7.70 -7.35
C THR A 3 16.00 8.08 -6.88
N ILE A 4 15.86 9.26 -6.27
CA ILE A 4 14.55 9.80 -5.92
C ILE A 4 13.88 10.27 -7.21
N ILE A 5 12.79 9.61 -7.59
CA ILE A 5 11.94 10.06 -8.69
C ILE A 5 10.84 10.91 -8.05
N ALA A 6 10.99 12.23 -8.13
CA ALA A 6 9.96 13.17 -7.71
C ALA A 6 9.13 13.56 -8.94
N TYR A 7 7.81 13.39 -8.87
CA TYR A 7 6.90 13.89 -9.88
C TYR A 7 6.68 15.39 -9.63
N ALA A 8 7.23 16.24 -10.51
CA ALA A 8 7.29 17.69 -10.30
C ALA A 8 5.93 18.40 -10.43
N ASP A 9 5.03 17.87 -11.27
CA ASP A 9 3.74 18.50 -11.59
C ASP A 9 2.56 17.85 -10.89
N ALA A 10 2.70 17.62 -9.58
CA ALA A 10 1.63 17.08 -8.72
C ALA A 10 0.63 18.16 -8.29
N THR A 11 0.13 18.98 -9.22
CA THR A 11 -0.72 20.16 -8.92
C THR A 11 -2.04 19.83 -8.21
N ALA A 12 -2.43 18.56 -8.18
CA ALA A 12 -3.61 18.08 -7.47
C ALA A 12 -3.34 17.70 -6.00
N LEU A 13 -2.08 17.72 -5.55
CA LEU A 13 -1.67 17.35 -4.20
C LEU A 13 -1.25 18.58 -3.39
N ASN A 14 -1.71 18.65 -2.15
CA ASN A 14 -1.34 19.63 -1.15
C ASN A 14 -0.41 19.00 -0.10
N THR A 15 0.28 19.83 0.69
CA THR A 15 1.13 19.35 1.79
C THR A 15 0.37 18.63 2.90
N ASP A 16 -0.93 18.89 2.99
CA ASP A 16 -1.83 18.29 3.97
C ASP A 16 -2.49 17.00 3.45
N ASP A 17 -2.34 16.68 2.16
CA ASP A 17 -2.82 15.43 1.61
C ASP A 17 -1.98 14.26 2.12
N TYR A 18 -2.64 13.13 2.36
CA TYR A 18 -1.99 11.95 2.92
C TYR A 18 -2.35 10.71 2.13
N ILE A 19 -1.45 9.73 2.21
CA ILE A 19 -1.70 8.35 1.80
C ILE A 19 -1.50 7.46 3.01
N VAL A 20 -2.37 6.48 3.16
CA VAL A 20 -2.20 5.44 4.18
C VAL A 20 -1.64 4.21 3.48
N LEU A 21 -0.57 3.66 4.04
CA LEU A 21 0.08 2.46 3.54
C LEU A 21 -0.10 1.33 4.56
N CYS A 22 -0.28 0.11 4.07
CA CYS A 22 -0.29 -1.09 4.89
C CYS A 22 0.85 -2.03 4.47
N LEU A 23 1.26 -2.90 5.41
CA LEU A 23 2.15 -4.02 5.14
C LEU A 23 1.28 -5.26 4.93
N ALA A 24 1.24 -5.74 3.69
CA ALA A 24 0.50 -6.92 3.31
C ALA A 24 1.43 -8.13 3.21
N THR A 25 0.98 -9.26 3.71
CA THR A 25 1.65 -10.54 3.51
C THR A 25 1.12 -11.16 2.22
N CYS A 26 1.97 -11.25 1.20
CA CYS A 26 1.62 -11.76 -0.12
C CYS A 26 2.33 -13.09 -0.39
N LEU A 27 1.74 -13.91 -1.25
CA LEU A 27 2.37 -15.13 -1.75
C LEU A 27 2.79 -14.89 -3.19
N TYR A 28 4.10 -14.86 -3.42
CA TYR A 28 4.71 -14.65 -4.72
C TYR A 28 5.17 -15.99 -5.29
N LYS A 29 4.92 -16.21 -6.59
CA LYS A 29 5.31 -17.45 -7.26
C LYS A 29 6.39 -17.15 -8.30
N GLU A 30 7.56 -17.72 -8.12
CA GLU A 30 8.70 -17.61 -9.03
C GLU A 30 9.35 -18.99 -9.24
N ASP A 31 9.71 -19.32 -10.47
CA ASP A 31 10.32 -20.60 -10.87
C ASP A 31 9.62 -21.88 -10.36
N GLY A 32 8.31 -21.80 -10.09
CA GLY A 32 7.50 -22.92 -9.63
C GLY A 32 7.41 -23.06 -8.11
N GLU A 33 8.17 -22.27 -7.36
CA GLU A 33 8.13 -22.18 -5.90
C GLU A 33 7.22 -21.02 -5.45
N VAL A 34 6.68 -21.10 -4.23
CA VAL A 34 5.81 -20.07 -3.64
C VAL A 34 6.48 -19.53 -2.39
N ASP A 35 6.84 -18.26 -2.44
CA ASP A 35 7.47 -17.53 -1.35
C ASP A 35 6.48 -16.59 -0.68
N GLN A 36 6.57 -16.53 0.65
CA GLN A 36 5.86 -15.52 1.42
C GLN A 36 6.71 -14.25 1.48
N ILE A 37 6.13 -13.15 1.04
CA ILE A 37 6.77 -11.84 1.02
C ILE A 37 5.91 -10.80 1.73
N GLU A 38 6.54 -9.72 2.15
CA GLU A 38 5.86 -8.55 2.69
C GLU A 38 5.90 -7.41 1.68
N VAL A 39 4.74 -6.83 1.39
CA VAL A 39 4.56 -5.78 0.38
C VAL A 39 3.96 -4.55 1.04
N ILE A 40 4.55 -3.38 0.78
CA ILE A 40 3.96 -2.11 1.16
C ILE A 40 3.01 -1.69 0.04
N GLU A 41 1.74 -1.49 0.37
CA GLU A 41 0.72 -1.07 -0.60
C GLU A 41 -0.20 0.02 -0.02
N PRO A 42 -0.78 0.88 -0.87
CA PRO A 42 -1.78 1.84 -0.41
C PRO A 42 -3.08 1.15 -0.04
N ILE A 43 -3.60 1.47 1.14
CA ILE A 43 -4.87 0.90 1.59
C ILE A 43 -6.06 1.70 1.01
N PRO A 44 -7.05 1.05 0.39
CA PRO A 44 -8.29 1.72 0.01
C PRO A 44 -9.00 2.30 1.25
N SER A 45 -9.56 3.51 1.14
CA SER A 45 -10.20 4.18 2.28
C SER A 45 -11.31 3.35 2.94
N ALA A 46 -12.08 2.59 2.15
CA ALA A 46 -13.11 1.70 2.67
C ALA A 46 -12.54 0.53 3.50
N ALA A 47 -11.39 -0.02 3.09
CA ALA A 47 -10.72 -1.08 3.86
C ALA A 47 -10.15 -0.52 5.17
N LEU A 48 -9.55 0.68 5.13
CA LEU A 48 -9.10 1.37 6.33
C LEU A 48 -10.27 1.61 7.30
N GLU A 49 -11.41 2.08 6.80
CA GLU A 49 -12.60 2.30 7.62
C GLU A 49 -13.11 1.01 8.27
N ALA A 50 -13.16 -0.09 7.52
CA ALA A 50 -13.57 -1.40 8.03
C ALA A 50 -12.66 -1.88 9.17
N ILE A 51 -11.34 -1.74 9.01
CA ILE A 51 -10.34 -2.08 10.04
C ILE A 51 -10.54 -1.21 11.29
N CYS A 52 -10.62 0.12 11.12
CA CYS A 52 -10.80 1.05 12.24
C CYS A 52 -12.11 0.79 13.01
N LYS A 53 -13.17 0.39 12.32
CA LYS A 53 -14.47 0.04 12.91
C LYS A 53 -14.57 -1.41 13.37
N GLN A 54 -13.52 -2.22 13.20
CA GLN A 54 -13.51 -3.65 13.49
C GLN A 54 -14.67 -4.41 12.82
N ILE A 55 -15.04 -4.00 11.61
CA ILE A 55 -16.02 -4.73 10.80
C ILE A 55 -15.35 -6.01 10.34
N PRO A 56 -15.98 -7.19 10.48
CA PRO A 56 -15.44 -8.45 9.96
C PRO A 56 -15.12 -8.31 8.47
N THR A 57 -13.83 -8.42 8.16
CA THR A 57 -13.33 -8.62 6.81
C THR A 57 -13.17 -10.11 6.55
N SER A 58 -13.03 -10.49 5.28
CA SER A 58 -12.98 -11.87 4.77
C SER A 58 -12.15 -12.85 5.59
#